data_AF-A0A6L6ABN2-F1
#
_entry.id   AF-A0A6L6ABN2-F1
#
_cell.length_a   1.000
_cell.length_b   1.000
_cell.length_c   1.000
_cell.angle_alpha   90.00
_cell.angle_beta   90.00
_cell.angle_gamma   90.00
#
_symmetry.space_group_name_H-M   'P 1'
#
loop_
_entity.id
_entity.type
_entity.pdbx_description
1 polymer ?
#
loop_
_entity_poly.entity_id
_entity_poly.type
_entity_poly.pdbx_seq_one_letter_code
_entity_poly.pdbx_strand_id
1 'polypeptide(L)' 'TNCDPDEVDYKIPGNDDAIRSIELLTRVITDAIAEGLKARSAAAAPTAVVEAAESLEKEILAAAPAEEAAPATTPEA' A
#
# COMPACT_ATOMS: atom_id res chain seq x y z
N THR A 1 -25.57 13.02 -8.64
CA THR A 1 -26.58 12.20 -7.91
C THR A 1 -26.94 10.93 -8.68
N ASN A 2 -25.94 10.21 -9.19
CA ASN A 2 -26.16 9.05 -10.06
C ASN A 2 -25.60 7.73 -9.49
N CYS A 3 -24.99 7.77 -8.29
CA CYS A 3 -24.52 6.57 -7.62
C CYS A 3 -25.65 5.90 -6.82
N ASP A 4 -25.73 4.57 -6.92
CA ASP A 4 -26.58 3.76 -6.05
C ASP A 4 -25.92 3.64 -4.66
N PRO A 5 -26.57 4.14 -3.60
CA PRO A 5 -26.00 4.09 -2.27
C PRO A 5 -25.85 2.66 -1.73
N ASP A 6 -26.54 1.66 -2.25
CA ASP A 6 -26.49 0.28 -1.72
C ASP A 6 -25.23 -0.49 -2.12
N GLU A 7 -24.43 0.04 -3.04
CA GLU A 7 -23.12 -0.51 -3.44
C GLU A 7 -21.99 -0.16 -2.46
N VAL A 8 -22.23 0.70 -1.46
CA VAL A 8 -21.19 1.28 -0.59
C VAL A 8 -21.56 1.13 0.88
N ASP A 9 -20.62 0.63 1.69
CA ASP A 9 -20.82 0.44 3.15
C ASP A 9 -20.89 1.78 3.92
N TYR A 10 -20.01 2.71 3.55
CA TYR A 10 -19.87 4.02 4.21
C TYR A 10 -20.32 5.14 3.27
N LYS A 11 -21.63 5.37 3.26
CA LYS A 11 -22.30 6.30 2.36
C LYS A 11 -22.05 7.75 2.81
N ILE A 12 -21.41 8.55 1.96
CA ILE A 12 -21.18 9.98 2.21
C ILE A 12 -22.04 10.80 1.22
N PRO A 13 -23.16 11.41 1.66
CA PRO A 13 -23.98 12.23 0.78
C PRO A 13 -23.23 13.53 0.42
N GLY A 14 -23.23 13.88 -0.87
CA GLY A 14 -22.53 15.07 -1.36
C GLY A 14 -22.82 15.36 -2.82
N ASN A 15 -22.28 16.47 -3.31
CA ASN A 15 -22.34 16.80 -4.73
C ASN A 15 -21.16 16.15 -5.45
N ASP A 16 -21.42 15.05 -6.14
CA ASP A 16 -20.47 14.26 -6.94
C ASP A 16 -20.11 14.93 -8.28
N ASP A 17 -20.90 15.88 -8.76
CA ASP A 17 -20.69 16.53 -10.06
C ASP A 17 -19.78 17.78 -9.98
N ALA A 18 -19.48 18.26 -8.77
CA ALA A 18 -18.69 19.48 -8.57
C ALA A 18 -17.24 19.18 -8.15
N ILE A 19 -16.28 19.64 -8.96
CA ILE A 19 -14.85 19.47 -8.68
C ILE A 19 -14.44 19.95 -7.28
N ARG A 20 -14.94 21.12 -6.85
CA ARG A 20 -14.67 21.68 -5.51
C ARG A 20 -15.20 20.78 -4.38
N SER A 21 -16.31 20.10 -4.60
CA SER A 21 -16.89 19.16 -3.62
C SER A 21 -16.03 17.91 -3.51
N ILE A 22 -15.63 17.33 -4.64
CA ILE A 22 -14.73 16.18 -4.70
C ILE A 22 -13.37 16.50 -4.04
N GLU A 23 -12.78 17.65 -4.35
CA GLU A 23 -11.52 18.11 -3.76
C GLU A 23 -11.62 18.24 -2.24
N LEU A 24 -12.72 18.79 -1.73
CA LEU A 24 -12.94 18.93 -0.30
C LEU A 24 -13.07 17.56 0.38
N LEU A 25 -13.90 16.67 -0.18
CA LEU A 25 -14.11 15.31 0.35
C LEU A 25 -12.81 14.49 0.36
N THR A 26 -12.08 14.49 -0.75
CA THR A 26 -10.81 13.74 -0.88
C THR A 26 -9.74 14.28 0.06
N ARG A 27 -9.65 15.60 0.24
CA ARG A 27 -8.72 16.20 1.20
C ARG A 27 -9.01 15.76 2.63
N VAL A 28 -10.26 15.86 3.08
CA VAL A 28 -10.66 15.47 4.44
C VAL A 28 -10.35 13.99 4.71
N ILE A 29 -10.66 13.11 3.75
CA ILE A 29 -10.36 11.68 3.88
C ILE A 29 -8.85 11.45 3.95
N THR A 30 -8.06 12.14 3.12
CA THR A 30 -6.60 12.01 3.11
C THR A 30 -5.97 12.49 4.42
N ASP A 31 -6.46 13.59 4.97
CA ASP A 31 -6.00 14.12 6.26
C ASP A 31 -6.27 13.10 7.39
N ALA A 32 -7.47 12.50 7.41
CA ALA A 32 -7.83 11.46 8.37
C ALA A 32 -6.94 10.20 8.25
N ILE A 33 -6.62 9.77 7.02
CA ILE A 33 -5.70 8.65 6.78
C ILE A 33 -4.30 8.98 7.32
N ALA A 34 -3.80 10.19 7.05
CA ALA A 34 -2.48 10.61 7.52
C ALA A 34 -2.39 10.63 9.05
N GLU A 35 -3.43 11.11 9.73
CA GLU A 35 -3.51 11.06 11.18
C GLU A 35 -3.60 9.63 11.72
N GLY A 36 -4.43 8.79 11.10
CA GLY A 36 -4.56 7.37 11.47
C GLY A 36 -3.26 6.59 11.32
N LEU A 37 -2.51 6.81 10.23
CA LEU A 37 -1.21 6.19 10.02
C LEU A 37 -0.18 6.66 11.05
N LYS A 38 -0.14 7.96 11.37
CA LYS A 38 0.74 8.48 12.43
C LYS A 38 0.41 7.86 13.79
N ALA A 39 -0.88 7.78 14.14
CA ALA A 39 -1.33 7.16 15.38
C ALA A 39 -0.99 5.66 15.43
N ARG A 40 -1.17 4.92 14.34
CA ARG A 40 -0.79 3.51 14.24
C ARG A 40 0.71 3.31 14.43
N SER A 41 1.53 4.12 13.77
CA SER A 41 2.99 4.05 13.92
C SER A 41 3.45 4.41 15.34
N ALA A 42 2.77 5.34 15.99
CA ALA A 42 3.05 5.69 17.39
C ALA A 42 2.59 4.60 18.39
N ALA A 43 1.53 3.86 18.07
CA ALA A 43 0.98 2.80 18.90
C ALA A 43 1.62 1.42 18.67
N ALA A 44 2.36 1.24 17.56
CA ALA A 44 3.07 0.00 17.30
C ALA A 44 4.13 -0.21 18.39
N ALA A 45 3.98 -1.29 19.16
CA ALA A 45 5.01 -1.68 20.11
C ALA A 45 6.33 -1.88 19.34
N PRO A 46 7.47 -1.38 19.87
CA PRO A 46 8.75 -1.44 19.16
C PRO A 46 9.13 -2.86 18.74
N THR A 47 8.71 -3.87 19.52
CA THR A 47 8.89 -5.29 19.20
C THR A 47 8.13 -5.75 17.96
N ALA A 48 6.89 -5.29 17.73
CA ALA A 48 6.10 -5.69 16.57
C ALA A 48 6.67 -5.12 15.24
N VAL A 49 7.31 -3.95 15.31
CA VAL A 49 7.98 -3.34 14.15
C VAL A 49 9.28 -4.10 13.82
N VAL A 50 10.03 -4.52 14.84
CA VAL A 50 11.26 -5.32 14.68
C VAL A 50 10.93 -6.70 14.12
N GLU A 51 9.94 -7.42 14.66
CA GLU A 51 9.55 -8.75 14.15
C GLU A 51 9.01 -8.70 12.72
N ALA A 52 8.23 -7.66 12.37
CA ALA A 52 7.77 -7.46 10.99
C ALA A 52 8.93 -7.18 10.03
N ALA A 53 9.91 -6.36 10.44
CA ALA A 53 11.10 -6.09 9.64
C ALA A 53 11.98 -7.34 9.45
N GLU A 54 12.20 -8.13 10.51
CA GLU A 54 12.96 -9.37 10.45
C GLU A 54 12.28 -10.44 9.56
N SER A 55 10.94 -10.48 9.55
CA SER A 55 10.19 -11.39 8.68
C SER A 55 10.33 -11.02 7.21
N LEU A 56 10.25 -9.72 6.89
CA LEU A 56 10.45 -9.20 5.54
C LEU A 56 11.89 -9.45 5.06
N GLU A 57 12.89 -9.26 5.92
CA GLU A 57 14.30 -9.52 5.61
C GLU A 57 14.56 -11.00 5.29
N LYS A 58 13.97 -11.92 6.07
CA LYS A 58 14.06 -13.37 5.80
C LYS A 58 13.37 -13.76 4.49
N GLU A 59 12.24 -13.13 4.17
CA GLU A 59 11.51 -13.37 2.92
C GLU A 59 12.30 -12.88 1.70
N ILE A 60 12.89 -11.68 1.77
CA ILE A 60 13.75 -11.13 0.72
C ILE A 60 15.00 -11.98 0.52
N LEU A 61 15.63 -12.45 1.61
CA LEU A 61 16.81 -13.31 1.54
C LEU A 61 16.49 -14.70 0.97
N ALA A 62 15.31 -15.24 1.26
CA ALA A 62 14.85 -16.53 0.71
C ALA A 62 14.40 -16.43 -0.76
N ALA A 63 14.00 -15.25 -1.23
CA ALA A 63 13.52 -15.02 -2.59
C ALA A 63 14.62 -14.76 -3.64
N ALA A 64 15.90 -14.85 -3.28
CA ALA A 64 17.02 -14.74 -4.23
C ALA A 64 17.54 -16.13 -4.65
N PRO A 65 17.10 -16.71 -5.78
CA PRO A 65 17.83 -17.83 -6.37
C PRO A 65 19.04 -17.30 -7.14
N ALA A 66 20.14 -18.02 -6.94
CA ALA A 66 21.41 -17.98 -7.65
C ALA A 66 21.35 -17.52 -9.12
N GLU A 67 22.02 -16.43 -9.41
CA GLU A 67 22.64 -16.19 -10.70
C GLU A 67 24.12 -16.58 -10.57
N GLU A 68 24.50 -17.80 -10.98
CA GLU A 68 25.76 -18.07 -11.70
C GLU A 68 25.87 -19.52 -12.19
N ALA A 69 25.81 -19.72 -13.51
CA ALA A 69 26.60 -20.73 -14.21
C ALA A 69 26.50 -20.50 -15.73
N ALA A 70 27.17 -19.47 -16.23
CA ALA A 70 27.74 -19.56 -17.57
C ALA A 70 28.99 -20.47 -17.51
N PRO A 71 29.23 -21.31 -18.53
CA PRO A 71 30.54 -21.22 -19.15
C PRO A 71 30.44 -21.10 -20.68
N ALA A 72 31.37 -20.31 -21.20
CA ALA A 72 31.60 -20.05 -22.61
C ALA A 72 32.12 -21.30 -23.37
N THR A 73 31.72 -21.45 -24.65
CA THR A 73 32.57 -21.45 -25.88
C THR A 73 31.95 -22.29 -27.03
N THR A 74 31.83 -21.64 -28.19
CA THR A 74 31.50 -22.04 -29.60
C THR A 74 32.43 -23.18 -30.11
N PRO A 75 32.19 -23.98 -31.20
CA PRO A 75 31.56 -23.55 -32.46
C PRO A 75 30.75 -24.54 -33.37
N GLU A 76 30.05 -23.93 -34.34
CA GLU A 76 29.78 -24.32 -35.75
C GLU A 76 28.98 -25.59 -36.13
N ALA A 77 27.89 -25.38 -36.90
CA ALA A 77 27.62 -25.96 -38.23
C ALA A 77 26.55 -25.12 -38.96
#